data_AF-A0A0R1ZMQ1-F1
#
_entry.id   AF-A0A0R1ZMQ1-F1
#
_cell.length_a   1.000
_cell.length_b   1.000
_cell.length_c   1.000
_cell.angle_alpha   90.00
_cell.angle_beta   90.00
_cell.angle_gamma   90.00
#
_symmetry.space_group_name_H-M   'P 1'
#
loop_
_entity.id
_entity.type
_entity.pdbx_description
1 polymer ?
#
loop_
_entity_poly.entity_id
_entity_poly.type
_entity_poly.pdbx_seq_one_letter_code
_entity_poly.pdbx_strand_id
1 'polypeptide(L)' 'MSKRIWQDLGLALFAVLLAGLLYYFFHQELANVFAVGITGAALGCTLALLIANLWRH' A
#
# COMPACT_ATOMS: atom_id res chain seq x y z
N MET A 1 1.90 1.31 24.86
CA MET A 1 1.47 0.91 23.50
C MET A 1 2.65 0.19 22.83
N SER A 2 2.46 -1.06 22.38
CA SER A 2 3.56 -1.87 21.83
C SER A 2 4.08 -1.27 20.51
N LYS A 3 5.41 -1.27 20.31
CA LYS A 3 6.08 -0.80 19.07
C LYS A 3 5.48 -1.46 17.80
N ARG A 4 4.90 -2.65 17.95
CA ARG A 4 4.25 -3.41 16.87
C ARG A 4 2.95 -2.76 16.39
N ILE A 5 2.12 -2.23 17.29
CA ILE A 5 0.86 -1.55 16.93
C ILE A 5 1.13 -0.32 16.07
N TRP A 6 2.19 0.44 16.40
CA TRP A 6 2.62 1.58 15.59
C TRP A 6 3.11 1.18 14.20
N GLN A 7 3.73 0.00 14.06
CA GLN A 7 4.15 -0.54 12.76
C GLN A 7 2.94 -0.96 11.91
N ASP A 8 1.97 -1.66 12.49
CA ASP A 8 0.74 -2.05 11.78
C ASP A 8 -0.06 -0.83 11.33
N LEU A 9 -0.18 0.17 12.21
CA LEU A 9 -0.91 1.40 11.91
C LEU A 9 -0.19 2.24 10.85
N GLY A 10 1.14 2.28 10.87
CA GLY A 10 1.95 2.92 9.84
C GLY A 10 1.85 2.23 8.47
N LEU A 11 1.91 0.88 8.45
CA LEU A 11 1.73 0.10 7.22
C LEU A 11 0.33 0.25 6.63
N ALA A 12 -0.70 0.28 7.49
CA ALA A 12 -2.08 0.50 7.05
C ALA A 12 -2.27 1.89 6.43
N LEU A 13 -1.76 2.95 7.07
CA LEU A 13 -1.79 4.31 6.52
C LEU A 13 -1.04 4.40 5.19
N PHE A 14 0.11 3.74 5.08
CA PHE A 14 0.89 3.70 3.85
C PHE A 14 0.16 2.99 2.72
N ALA A 15 -0.53 1.88 3.01
CA ALA A 15 -1.35 1.17 2.03
C ALA A 15 -2.52 2.03 1.53
N VAL A 16 -3.20 2.77 2.41
CA VAL A 16 -4.27 3.70 2.01
C VAL A 16 -3.72 4.80 1.10
N LEU A 17 -2.55 5.35 1.41
CA LEU A 17 -1.87 6.35 0.57
C LEU A 17 -1.57 5.80 -0.83
N LEU A 18 -1.00 4.61 -0.92
CA LEU A 18 -0.70 3.95 -2.19
C LEU A 18 -1.96 3.63 -3.00
N ALA A 19 -3.06 3.23 -2.35
CA ALA A 19 -4.34 2.99 -3.01
C ALA A 19 -4.93 4.28 -3.61
N GLY A 20 -4.86 5.40 -2.86
CA GLY A 20 -5.26 6.71 -3.37
C GLY A 20 -4.39 7.18 -4.54
N LEU A 21 -3.07 6.95 -4.46
CA LEU A 21 -2.13 7.27 -5.53
C LEU A 21 -2.43 6.44 -6.80
N LEU A 22 -2.74 5.16 -6.64
CA LEU A 22 -3.13 4.27 -7.74
C LEU A 22 -4.43 4.74 -8.40
N TYR A 23 -5.44 5.07 -7.61
CA TYR A 23 -6.72 5.59 -8.10
C TYR A 23 -6.55 6.88 -8.90
N TYR A 24 -5.71 7.79 -8.40
CA TYR A 24 -5.35 9.03 -9.09
C TYR A 24 -4.67 8.76 -10.44
N PHE A 25 -3.70 7.84 -10.49
CA PHE A 25 -3.04 7.48 -11.75
C PHE A 25 -3.99 6.81 -12.76
N PHE A 26 -4.97 6.04 -12.29
CA PHE A 26 -6.00 5.45 -13.16
C PHE A 26 -6.99 6.48 -13.74
N HIS A 27 -7.21 7.61 -13.06
CA HIS A 27 -8.11 8.68 -13.50
C HIS A 27 -7.45 9.74 -14.38
N GLN A 28 -6.16 9.61 -14.68
CA GLN A 28 -5.51 10.52 -15.61
C GLN A 28 -5.85 10.15 -17.06
N GLU A 29 -6.08 11.17 -17.90
CA GLU A 29 -6.37 11.00 -19.33
C GLU A 29 -5.26 10.27 -20.09
N LEU A 30 -4.01 10.35 -19.59
CA LEU A 30 -2.86 9.58 -20.04
C LEU A 30 -2.27 8.79 -18.87
N ALA A 31 -2.92 7.69 -18.51
CA ALA A 31 -2.45 6.79 -17.46
C ALA A 31 -1.06 6.24 -17.81
N ASN A 32 -0.04 6.66 -17.07
CA ASN A 32 1.31 6.11 -17.21
C ASN A 32 1.34 4.68 -16.68
N VAL A 33 1.34 3.71 -17.60
CA VAL A 33 1.31 2.27 -17.30
C VAL A 33 2.43 1.85 -16.35
N PHE A 34 3.62 2.45 -16.46
CA PHE A 34 4.73 2.16 -15.56
C PHE A 34 4.48 2.70 -14.14
N ALA A 35 3.92 3.89 -14.02
CA ALA A 35 3.59 4.48 -12.71
C ALA A 35 2.49 3.69 -12.00
N VAL A 36 1.43 3.29 -12.73
CA VAL A 36 0.36 2.44 -12.22
C VAL A 36 0.91 1.06 -11.82
N GLY A 37 1.75 0.45 -12.66
CA GLY A 37 2.34 -0.85 -12.39
C GLY A 37 3.25 -0.87 -11.16
N ILE A 38 4.16 0.11 -11.04
CA ILE A 38 5.06 0.23 -9.88
C ILE A 38 4.25 0.51 -8.59
N THR A 39 3.27 1.40 -8.66
CA THR A 39 2.42 1.74 -7.50
C THR A 39 1.56 0.54 -7.08
N GLY A 40 1.03 -0.22 -8.03
CA GLY A 40 0.27 -1.44 -7.78
C GLY A 40 1.12 -2.54 -7.15
N ALA A 41 2.34 -2.76 -7.65
CA ALA A 41 3.28 -3.70 -7.06
C ALA A 41 3.67 -3.30 -5.64
N ALA A 42 3.95 -2.01 -5.39
CA ALA A 42 4.25 -1.49 -4.06
C ALA A 42 3.08 -1.68 -3.09
N LEU A 43 1.85 -1.43 -3.54
CA LEU A 43 0.64 -1.67 -2.75
C LEU A 43 0.48 -3.15 -2.40
N GLY A 44 0.66 -4.04 -3.39
CA GLY A 44 0.62 -5.49 -3.19
C GLY A 44 1.64 -5.98 -2.17
N CYS A 45 2.90 -5.54 -2.27
CA CYS A 45 3.93 -5.84 -1.27
C CYS A 45 3.57 -5.33 0.13
N THR A 46 3.02 -4.12 0.22
CA THR A 46 2.62 -3.53 1.50
C THR A 46 1.49 -4.34 2.16
N LEU A 47 0.49 -4.76 1.38
CA LEU A 47 -0.60 -5.61 1.87
C LEU A 47 -0.09 -7.00 2.29
N ALA A 48 0.82 -7.60 1.51
CA ALA A 48 1.43 -8.87 1.85
C ALA A 48 2.19 -8.81 3.19
N LEU A 49 2.94 -7.74 3.44
CA LEU A 49 3.62 -7.50 4.71
C LEU A 49 2.64 -7.32 5.87
N LEU A 50 1.53 -6.61 5.63
CA LEU A 50 0.47 -6.38 6.61
C LEU A 50 -0.20 -7.70 7.02
N ILE A 51 -0.55 -8.54 6.03
CA ILE A 51 -1.09 -9.89 6.25
C ILE A 51 -0.06 -10.78 6.95
N ALA A 52 1.21 -10.74 6.54
CA ALA A 52 2.27 -11.53 7.17
C ALA A 52 2.49 -11.14 8.63
N ASN A 53 2.33 -9.85 8.98
CA ASN A 53 2.45 -9.39 10.35
C ASN A 53 1.23 -9.81 11.20
N LEU A 54 0.03 -9.83 10.61
CA LEU A 54 -1.19 -10.37 11.23
C LEU A 54 -1.09 -11.88 11.48
N TRP A 55 -0.47 -12.64 10.57
CA TRP A 55 -0.34 -14.10 10.70
C TRP A 55 0.73 -14.55 11.70
N ARG A 56 1.59 -13.62 12.16
CA ARG A 56 2.53 -13.86 13.28
C ARG A 56 1.85 -13.79 14.66
N HIS A 57 0.54 -13.57 14.71
CA HIS A 57 -0.31 -13.63 15.91
C HIS A 57 -1.13 -14.91 15.93
#